data_AF-A0A2W4QHI5-F1
#
_entry.id   AF-A0A2W4QHI5-F1
#
_cell.length_a   1.000
_cell.length_b   1.000
_cell.length_c   1.000
_cell.angle_alpha   90.00
_cell.angle_beta   90.00
_cell.angle_gamma   90.00
#
_symmetry.space_group_name_H-M   'P 1'
#
loop_
_entity.id
_entity.type
_entity.pdbx_description
1 polymer ?
#
loop_
_entity_poly.entity_id
_entity_poly.type
_entity_poly.pdbx_seq_one_letter_code
_entity_poly.pdbx_strand_id
1 'polypeptide(L)'
;MAREVEEMGAGLQEVRPGPIRGDRPPEPAEIVCLTVDKVYDFCFEEVTLTRNVPVREVPSGTQVQGSLHPERAQTRIVGEAVQGQDGLTTVTVAITLPATLRMGDQPPRTVHFVHLRTLQLHAPPGTQVGAEVHGTCFCHPVDLDGDGLAEEICCAASLCVVYEVTARVKVLLPSFGYCTPTPAREAPGPLLPEYPGSDG
;
A
#
# COMPACT_ATOMS: atom_id res chain seq x y z
N MET A 1 46.66 8.55 25.33
CA MET A 1 46.33 7.29 24.62
C MET A 1 45.16 7.57 23.70
N ALA A 2 45.45 7.96 22.46
CA ALA A 2 44.48 8.04 21.38
C ALA A 2 44.76 6.84 20.46
N ARG A 3 43.74 6.02 20.19
CA ARG A 3 43.81 4.94 19.19
C ARG A 3 43.37 5.54 17.86
N GLU A 4 44.26 5.53 16.89
CA GLU A 4 43.93 5.74 15.48
C GLU A 4 42.95 4.66 15.02
N VAL A 5 41.90 5.09 14.34
CA VAL A 5 40.98 4.23 13.59
C VAL A 5 41.47 4.29 12.14
N GLU A 6 42.12 3.23 11.68
CA GLU A 6 42.44 3.07 10.25
C GLU A 6 41.13 2.92 9.47
N GLU A 7 40.81 3.93 8.67
CA GLU A 7 39.81 3.84 7.60
C GLU A 7 40.35 2.92 6.50
N MET A 8 39.96 1.65 6.53
CA MET A 8 40.03 0.79 5.35
C MET A 8 38.91 1.21 4.38
N GLY A 9 39.23 2.15 3.50
CA GLY A 9 38.45 2.46 2.31
C GLY A 9 38.45 1.27 1.36
N ALA A 10 37.54 0.32 1.57
CA ALA A 10 37.21 -0.68 0.56
C ALA A 10 36.45 0.05 -0.57
N GLY A 11 37.16 0.33 -1.67
CA GLY A 11 36.53 0.82 -2.89
C GLY A 11 35.42 -0.15 -3.31
N LEU A 12 34.18 0.34 -3.34
CA LEU A 12 33.03 -0.41 -3.86
C LEU A 12 33.31 -0.69 -5.34
N GLN A 13 33.77 -1.91 -5.64
CA GLN A 13 34.05 -2.33 -7.00
C GLN A 13 32.71 -2.44 -7.74
N GLU A 14 32.55 -1.70 -8.84
CA GLU A 14 31.39 -1.81 -9.73
C GLU A 14 31.40 -3.20 -10.37
N VAL A 15 30.61 -4.13 -9.84
CA VAL A 15 30.51 -5.49 -10.40
C VAL A 15 29.34 -5.52 -11.37
N ARG A 16 29.65 -5.70 -12.65
CA ARG A 16 28.67 -6.06 -13.67
C ARG A 16 28.71 -7.58 -13.84
N PRO A 17 27.56 -8.28 -13.91
CA PRO A 17 27.56 -9.67 -14.32
C PRO A 17 28.38 -9.77 -15.61
N GLY A 18 29.44 -10.58 -15.58
CA GLY A 18 30.29 -10.76 -16.76
C GLY A 18 29.44 -11.23 -17.96
N PRO A 19 29.90 -11.00 -19.20
CA PRO A 19 29.19 -11.50 -20.37
C PRO A 19 28.99 -13.01 -20.27
N ILE A 20 27.82 -13.49 -20.71
CA ILE A 20 27.57 -14.94 -20.84
C ILE A 20 28.61 -15.49 -21.83
N ARG A 21 29.41 -16.48 -21.40
CA ARG A 21 30.43 -17.13 -22.24
C ARG A 21 29.89 -18.49 -22.70
N GLY A 22 29.50 -18.57 -23.96
CA GLY A 22 28.80 -19.75 -24.50
C GLY A 22 27.41 -19.88 -23.87
N ASP A 23 27.08 -21.07 -23.35
CA ASP A 23 25.81 -21.37 -22.66
C ASP A 23 25.91 -21.31 -21.12
N ARG A 24 27.00 -20.78 -20.56
CA ARG A 24 27.18 -20.71 -19.10
C ARG A 24 27.03 -19.28 -18.59
N PRO A 25 26.10 -19.02 -17.65
CA PRO A 25 26.06 -17.76 -16.94
C PRO A 25 27.34 -17.59 -16.10
N PRO A 26 27.76 -16.35 -15.82
CA PRO A 26 28.83 -16.10 -14.87
C PRO A 26 28.53 -16.76 -13.52
N GLU A 27 29.56 -17.13 -12.77
CA GLU A 27 29.37 -17.62 -11.40
C GLU A 27 28.96 -16.45 -10.49
N PRO A 28 28.04 -16.68 -9.54
CA PRO A 28 27.70 -15.67 -8.54
C PRO A 28 28.93 -15.26 -7.72
N ALA A 29 29.00 -13.98 -7.35
CA ALA A 29 30.05 -13.48 -6.47
C ALA A 29 29.89 -14.05 -5.05
N GLU A 30 28.64 -14.24 -4.61
CA GLU A 30 28.30 -14.83 -3.32
C GLU A 30 26.88 -15.42 -3.33
N ILE A 31 26.55 -16.21 -2.30
CA ILE A 31 25.18 -16.63 -2.01
C ILE A 31 24.69 -15.85 -0.80
N VAL A 32 23.72 -14.96 -1.01
CA VAL A 32 23.13 -14.17 0.08
C VAL A 32 21.87 -14.85 0.63
N CYS A 33 21.66 -14.74 1.94
CA CYS A 33 20.45 -15.22 2.61
C CYS A 33 19.58 -14.03 2.98
N LEU A 34 18.44 -13.86 2.28
CA LEU A 34 17.50 -12.77 2.54
C LEU A 34 16.32 -13.25 3.37
N THR A 35 15.92 -12.43 4.35
CA THR A 35 14.66 -12.62 5.05
C THR A 35 13.60 -11.79 4.34
N VAL A 36 12.64 -12.46 3.70
CA VAL A 36 11.60 -11.83 2.88
C VAL A 36 10.23 -12.37 3.29
N ASP A 37 9.19 -11.61 2.98
CA ASP A 37 7.83 -12.10 3.10
C ASP A 37 7.45 -12.77 1.78
N LYS A 38 7.14 -14.06 1.84
CA LYS A 38 6.64 -14.83 0.70
C LYS A 38 5.13 -14.79 0.72
N VAL A 39 4.54 -14.32 -0.39
CA VAL A 39 3.10 -14.43 -0.64
C VAL A 39 2.79 -15.83 -1.19
N TYR A 40 1.89 -16.55 -0.53
CA TYR A 40 1.43 -17.89 -0.91
C TYR A 40 0.14 -17.83 -1.73
N ASP A 41 -0.73 -16.88 -1.39
CA ASP A 41 -2.00 -16.64 -2.07
C ASP A 41 -2.36 -15.17 -1.90
N PHE A 42 -3.08 -14.63 -2.87
CA PHE A 42 -3.64 -13.29 -2.79
C PHE A 42 -4.88 -13.17 -3.67
N CYS A 43 -5.82 -12.33 -3.25
CA CYS A 43 -6.98 -11.96 -4.06
C CYS A 43 -7.36 -10.51 -3.77
N PHE A 44 -8.11 -9.89 -4.67
CA PHE A 44 -8.61 -8.53 -4.45
C PHE A 44 -10.10 -8.45 -4.67
N GLU A 45 -10.74 -7.49 -4.01
CA GLU A 45 -12.13 -7.13 -4.28
C GLU A 45 -12.33 -5.61 -4.17
N GLU A 46 -13.26 -5.11 -4.98
CA GLU A 46 -13.76 -3.75 -4.83
C GLU A 46 -15.04 -3.78 -4.00
N VAL A 47 -15.10 -2.98 -2.94
CA VAL A 47 -16.25 -2.90 -2.05
C VAL A 47 -16.61 -1.45 -1.77
N THR A 48 -17.91 -1.16 -1.78
CA THR A 48 -18.43 0.12 -1.31
C THR A 48 -19.13 -0.08 0.03
N LEU A 49 -18.68 0.64 1.04
CA LEU A 49 -19.24 0.63 2.38
C LEU A 49 -19.97 1.94 2.64
N THR A 50 -21.17 1.88 3.18
CA THR A 50 -21.93 3.06 3.57
C THR A 50 -22.07 3.13 5.08
N ARG A 51 -22.02 4.35 5.62
CA ARG A 51 -22.18 4.62 7.04
C ARG A 51 -22.94 5.92 7.23
N ASN A 52 -24.07 5.84 7.92
CA ASN A 52 -24.77 7.01 8.41
C ASN A 52 -24.20 7.41 9.78
N VAL A 53 -23.97 8.71 9.92
CA VAL A 53 -23.46 9.33 11.14
C VAL A 53 -24.52 10.29 11.64
N PRO A 54 -25.13 10.04 12.80
CA PRO A 54 -26.12 10.96 13.34
C PRO A 54 -25.43 12.28 13.70
N VAL A 55 -26.03 13.37 13.27
CA VAL A 55 -25.64 14.75 13.59
C VAL A 55 -26.84 15.48 14.18
N ARG A 56 -26.62 16.65 14.76
CA ARG A 56 -27.70 17.50 15.27
C ARG A 56 -27.59 18.84 14.59
N GLU A 57 -28.65 19.22 13.88
CA GLU A 57 -28.87 20.57 13.37
C GLU A 57 -27.72 21.10 12.50
N VAL A 58 -27.22 20.29 11.55
CA VAL A 58 -26.19 20.77 10.60
C VAL A 58 -26.91 21.49 9.45
N PRO A 59 -26.67 22.80 9.20
CA PRO A 59 -27.34 23.51 8.12
C PRO A 59 -27.08 22.86 6.76
N SER A 60 -28.14 22.70 5.97
CA SER A 60 -28.07 22.35 4.55
C SER A 60 -27.14 23.35 3.83
N GLY A 61 -26.08 22.84 3.21
CA GLY A 61 -25.00 23.65 2.62
C GLY A 61 -23.71 23.74 3.45
N THR A 62 -23.67 23.19 4.67
CA THR A 62 -22.41 23.00 5.40
C THR A 62 -21.47 22.12 4.58
N GLN A 63 -20.22 22.58 4.39
CA GLN A 63 -19.21 21.77 3.72
C GLN A 63 -18.87 20.55 4.58
N VAL A 64 -19.16 19.36 4.03
CA VAL A 64 -18.81 18.08 4.65
C VAL A 64 -17.67 17.45 3.87
N GLN A 65 -16.64 17.00 4.57
CA GLN A 65 -15.50 16.32 3.98
C GLN A 65 -15.21 15.02 4.74
N GLY A 66 -15.22 13.90 4.01
CA GLY A 66 -14.69 12.62 4.45
C GLY A 66 -13.23 12.45 4.04
N SER A 67 -12.42 11.88 4.91
CA SER A 67 -11.04 11.51 4.59
C SER A 67 -10.74 10.14 5.19
N LEU A 68 -10.51 9.17 4.31
CA LEU A 68 -10.19 7.80 4.70
C LEU A 68 -8.72 7.70 5.12
N HIS A 69 -8.40 6.82 6.08
CA HIS A 69 -7.02 6.55 6.50
C HIS A 69 -6.68 5.06 6.32
N PRO A 70 -6.45 4.60 5.07
CA PRO A 70 -6.15 3.19 4.78
C PRO A 70 -4.88 2.67 5.47
N GLU A 71 -3.91 3.55 5.73
CA GLU A 71 -2.67 3.22 6.45
C GLU A 71 -2.91 2.83 7.92
N ARG A 72 -4.11 3.13 8.44
CA ARG A 72 -4.53 2.79 9.81
C ARG A 72 -5.57 1.67 9.83
N ALA A 73 -5.79 1.00 8.71
CA ALA A 73 -6.67 -0.15 8.64
C ALA A 73 -6.19 -1.24 9.61
N GLN A 74 -7.13 -1.79 10.38
CA GLN A 74 -6.86 -2.90 11.28
C GLN A 74 -7.50 -4.17 10.70
N THR A 75 -6.68 -5.18 10.46
CA THR A 75 -7.11 -6.47 9.94
C THR A 75 -7.08 -7.50 11.05
N ARG A 76 -8.18 -8.24 11.21
CA ARG A 76 -8.30 -9.30 12.22
C ARG A 76 -9.01 -10.53 11.63
N ILE A 77 -8.48 -11.71 11.91
CA ILE A 77 -9.20 -12.96 11.66
C ILE A 77 -10.27 -13.13 12.75
N VAL A 78 -11.51 -13.32 12.31
CA VAL A 78 -12.67 -13.54 13.17
C VAL A 78 -13.07 -15.01 13.08
N GLY A 79 -13.18 -15.66 14.23
CA GLY A 79 -13.45 -17.09 14.31
C GLY A 79 -12.20 -17.95 14.10
N GLU A 80 -12.43 -19.26 14.01
CA GLU A 80 -11.37 -20.24 13.77
C GLU A 80 -11.19 -20.48 12.27
N ALA A 81 -9.95 -20.58 11.83
CA ALA A 81 -9.62 -20.93 10.46
C ALA A 81 -9.90 -22.42 10.24
N VAL A 82 -10.74 -22.74 9.25
CA VAL A 82 -11.11 -24.13 8.95
C VAL A 82 -10.27 -24.63 7.79
N GLN A 83 -9.38 -25.59 8.05
CA GLN A 83 -8.60 -26.24 6.99
C GLN A 83 -9.47 -27.23 6.22
N GLY A 84 -9.54 -27.03 4.91
CA GLY A 84 -10.15 -27.96 3.95
C GLY A 84 -9.19 -29.06 3.54
N GLN A 85 -9.71 -30.06 2.82
CA GLN A 85 -8.94 -31.24 2.40
C GLN A 85 -7.86 -30.94 1.34
N ASP A 86 -7.97 -29.81 0.63
CA ASP A 86 -7.09 -29.46 -0.49
C ASP A 86 -6.01 -28.42 -0.14
N GLY A 87 -5.73 -28.21 1.14
CA GLY A 87 -4.81 -27.17 1.60
C GLY A 87 -5.37 -25.74 1.47
N LEU A 88 -6.64 -25.60 1.11
CA LEU A 88 -7.40 -24.36 1.21
C LEU A 88 -7.88 -24.19 2.65
N THR A 89 -7.81 -22.97 3.15
CA THR A 89 -8.29 -22.59 4.48
C THR A 89 -9.39 -21.55 4.33
N THR A 90 -10.53 -21.80 4.95
CA THR A 90 -11.62 -20.82 5.03
C THR A 90 -11.36 -19.89 6.21
N VAL A 91 -11.25 -18.60 5.94
CA VAL A 91 -11.00 -17.55 6.93
C VAL A 91 -12.04 -16.46 6.81
N THR A 92 -12.50 -15.92 7.95
CA THR A 92 -13.30 -14.70 7.98
C THR A 92 -12.42 -13.56 8.45
N VAL A 93 -12.25 -12.55 7.61
CA VAL A 93 -11.43 -11.37 7.87
C VAL A 93 -12.35 -10.21 8.18
N ALA A 94 -12.10 -9.53 9.30
CA ALA A 94 -12.70 -8.25 9.62
C ALA A 94 -11.67 -7.15 9.46
N ILE A 95 -12.02 -6.14 8.68
CA ILE A 95 -11.21 -4.96 8.42
C ILE A 95 -11.95 -3.77 9.04
N THR A 96 -11.29 -3.08 9.97
CA THR A 96 -11.78 -1.83 10.56
C THR A 96 -10.96 -0.68 10.03
N LEU A 97 -11.64 0.25 9.35
CA LEU A 97 -11.01 1.33 8.62
C LEU A 97 -11.49 2.68 9.16
N PRO A 98 -10.62 3.47 9.79
CA PRO A 98 -10.98 4.79 10.27
C PRO A 98 -11.06 5.80 9.11
N ALA A 99 -12.04 6.69 9.20
CA ALA A 99 -12.13 7.90 8.40
C ALA A 99 -12.36 9.11 9.32
N THR A 100 -11.85 10.26 8.91
CA THR A 100 -12.13 11.55 9.53
C THR A 100 -13.25 12.25 8.79
N LEU A 101 -14.26 12.67 9.54
CA LEU A 101 -15.37 13.48 9.08
C LEU A 101 -15.19 14.91 9.58
N ARG A 102 -15.17 15.88 8.67
CA ARG A 102 -15.16 17.33 8.96
C ARG A 102 -16.46 17.96 8.49
N MET A 103 -17.01 18.87 9.29
CA MET A 103 -18.30 19.52 9.06
C MET A 103 -18.16 21.01 9.39
N GLY A 104 -17.92 21.86 8.39
CA GLY A 104 -17.60 23.28 8.63
C GLY A 104 -16.51 23.46 9.69
N ASP A 105 -16.76 24.32 10.68
CA ASP A 105 -15.83 24.62 11.79
C ASP A 105 -15.94 23.67 13.00
N GLN A 106 -16.73 22.60 12.89
CA GLN A 106 -16.85 21.61 13.98
C GLN A 106 -15.55 20.80 14.13
N PRO A 107 -15.23 20.33 15.35
CA PRO A 107 -14.09 19.47 15.56
C PRO A 107 -14.22 18.19 14.71
N PRO A 108 -13.12 17.70 14.10
CA PRO A 108 -13.15 16.49 13.30
C PRO A 108 -13.62 15.29 14.12
N ARG A 109 -14.50 14.47 13.54
CA ARG A 109 -14.99 13.23 14.14
C ARG A 109 -14.35 12.03 13.45
N THR A 110 -14.04 10.99 14.22
CA THR A 110 -13.61 9.71 13.65
C THR A 110 -14.81 8.80 13.48
N VAL A 111 -14.94 8.24 12.29
CA VAL A 111 -15.95 7.23 11.94
C VAL A 111 -15.23 5.97 11.49
N HIS A 112 -15.82 4.81 11.75
CA HIS A 112 -15.22 3.54 11.39
C HIS A 112 -16.11 2.82 10.38
N PHE A 113 -15.50 2.44 9.26
CA PHE A 113 -16.06 1.49 8.33
C PHE A 113 -15.60 0.09 8.75
N VAL A 114 -16.52 -0.86 8.74
CA VAL A 114 -16.23 -2.26 9.07
C VAL A 114 -16.61 -3.12 7.88
N HIS A 115 -15.64 -3.86 7.37
CA HIS A 115 -15.83 -4.84 6.31
C HIS A 115 -15.61 -6.24 6.88
N LEU A 116 -16.55 -7.15 6.66
CA LEU A 116 -16.39 -8.55 7.00
C LEU A 116 -16.47 -9.39 5.73
N ARG A 117 -15.48 -10.25 5.53
CA ARG A 117 -15.42 -11.13 4.36
C ARG A 117 -14.95 -12.52 4.74
N THR A 118 -15.67 -13.53 4.28
CA THR A 118 -15.24 -14.93 4.34
C THR A 118 -14.63 -15.33 3.00
N LEU A 119 -13.40 -15.84 3.03
CA LEU A 119 -12.60 -16.19 1.87
C LEU A 119 -12.06 -17.61 2.02
N GLN A 120 -11.79 -18.26 0.89
CA GLN A 120 -10.97 -19.47 0.83
C GLN A 120 -9.62 -19.09 0.23
N LEU A 121 -8.56 -19.33 1.01
CA LEU A 121 -7.19 -18.97 0.64
C LEU A 121 -6.27 -20.17 0.88
N HIS A 122 -5.22 -20.31 0.08
CA HIS A 122 -4.17 -21.29 0.32
C HIS A 122 -3.25 -20.82 1.47
N ALA A 123 -3.56 -21.26 2.69
CA ALA A 123 -2.86 -20.87 3.92
C ALA A 123 -2.17 -22.05 4.62
N PRO A 124 -0.98 -22.46 4.15
CA PRO A 124 -0.21 -23.51 4.79
C PRO A 124 0.22 -23.12 6.22
N PRO A 125 0.57 -24.09 7.08
CA PRO A 125 1.02 -23.82 8.44
C PRO A 125 2.20 -22.83 8.49
N GLY A 126 2.16 -21.90 9.45
CA GLY A 126 3.19 -20.86 9.61
C GLY A 126 2.97 -19.61 8.74
N THR A 127 1.87 -19.54 7.98
CA THR A 127 1.45 -18.32 7.28
C THR A 127 0.58 -17.41 8.15
N GLN A 128 0.47 -16.16 7.74
CA GLN A 128 -0.38 -15.12 8.31
C GLN A 128 -1.29 -14.59 7.21
N VAL A 129 -2.57 -14.38 7.54
CA VAL A 129 -3.52 -13.75 6.63
C VAL A 129 -3.60 -12.27 6.96
N GLY A 130 -3.36 -11.42 5.96
CA GLY A 130 -3.45 -9.97 6.04
C GLY A 130 -4.39 -9.40 4.99
N ALA A 131 -4.59 -8.09 5.07
CA ALA A 131 -5.27 -7.34 4.03
C ALA A 131 -4.65 -5.95 3.90
N GLU A 132 -4.37 -5.54 2.68
CA GLU A 132 -4.00 -4.19 2.30
C GLU A 132 -5.24 -3.48 1.75
N VAL A 133 -5.45 -2.23 2.16
CA VAL A 133 -6.64 -1.47 1.79
C VAL A 133 -6.23 -0.19 1.11
N HIS A 134 -6.85 0.08 -0.03
CA HIS A 134 -6.79 1.35 -0.74
C HIS A 134 -8.19 1.89 -0.92
N GLY A 135 -8.37 3.20 -0.98
CA GLY A 135 -9.69 3.74 -1.24
C GLY A 135 -9.85 5.22 -0.99
N THR A 136 -11.08 5.66 -1.19
CA THR A 136 -11.51 7.04 -0.93
C THR A 136 -12.83 7.05 -0.19
N CYS A 137 -13.17 8.18 0.42
CA CYS A 137 -14.44 8.36 1.12
C CYS A 137 -15.07 9.68 0.70
N PHE A 138 -16.36 9.64 0.43
CA PHE A 138 -17.21 10.79 0.19
C PHE A 138 -18.29 10.84 1.27
N CYS A 139 -18.59 12.04 1.78
CA CYS A 139 -19.62 12.24 2.79
C CYS A 139 -20.51 13.40 2.36
N HIS A 140 -21.81 13.27 2.56
CA HIS A 140 -22.77 14.34 2.30
C HIS A 140 -23.84 14.40 3.40
N PRO A 141 -24.34 15.60 3.72
CA PRO A 141 -25.50 15.74 4.58
C PRO A 141 -26.73 15.09 3.93
N VAL A 142 -27.63 14.57 4.76
CA VAL A 142 -28.94 14.02 4.36
C VAL A 142 -30.00 14.83 5.08
N ASP A 143 -30.75 15.62 4.32
CA ASP A 143 -31.88 16.41 4.81
C ASP A 143 -33.14 15.52 4.76
N LEU A 144 -33.62 15.08 5.93
CA LEU A 144 -34.78 14.17 6.01
C LEU A 144 -36.12 14.92 6.09
N ASP A 145 -36.15 16.08 6.75
CA ASP A 145 -37.39 16.80 7.08
C ASP A 145 -37.68 18.01 6.19
N GLY A 146 -36.77 18.35 5.27
CA GLY A 146 -36.94 19.47 4.33
C GLY A 146 -36.95 20.86 4.98
N ASP A 147 -36.59 20.95 6.26
CA ASP A 147 -36.40 22.18 7.02
C ASP A 147 -35.04 22.85 6.77
N GLY A 148 -34.19 22.20 5.96
CA GLY A 148 -32.85 22.64 5.64
C GLY A 148 -31.84 22.32 6.74
N LEU A 149 -32.14 21.39 7.64
CA LEU A 149 -31.20 20.86 8.62
C LEU A 149 -30.97 19.37 8.35
N ALA A 150 -29.71 18.97 8.27
CA ALA A 150 -29.33 17.57 8.17
C ALA A 150 -29.32 16.94 9.56
N GLU A 151 -30.03 15.82 9.71
CA GLU A 151 -29.99 14.97 10.90
C GLU A 151 -28.96 13.85 10.79
N GLU A 152 -28.57 13.50 9.56
CA GLU A 152 -27.57 12.48 9.30
C GLU A 152 -26.56 12.94 8.25
N ILE A 153 -25.34 12.43 8.36
CA ILE A 153 -24.36 12.46 7.27
C ILE A 153 -24.19 11.05 6.76
N CYS A 154 -24.44 10.85 5.47
CA CYS A 154 -24.14 9.60 4.79
C CYS A 154 -22.72 9.67 4.24
N CYS A 155 -21.87 8.76 4.70
CA CYS A 155 -20.53 8.56 4.16
C CYS A 155 -20.47 7.26 3.38
N ALA A 156 -19.97 7.32 2.15
CA ALA A 156 -19.65 6.16 1.32
C ALA A 156 -18.14 6.05 1.14
N ALA A 157 -17.58 4.88 1.40
CA ALA A 157 -16.18 4.56 1.15
C ALA A 157 -16.08 3.52 0.03
N SER A 158 -15.35 3.85 -1.02
CA SER A 158 -15.03 2.92 -2.12
C SER A 158 -13.62 2.40 -1.90
N LEU A 159 -13.52 1.10 -1.67
CA LEU A 159 -12.30 0.41 -1.27
C LEU A 159 -11.88 -0.61 -2.33
N CYS A 160 -10.58 -0.73 -2.55
CA CYS A 160 -9.94 -1.90 -3.13
C CYS A 160 -9.20 -2.61 -2.01
N VAL A 161 -9.62 -3.83 -1.69
CA VAL A 161 -9.04 -4.64 -0.62
C VAL A 161 -8.28 -5.79 -1.24
N VAL A 162 -6.98 -5.88 -0.96
CA VAL A 162 -6.12 -7.01 -1.35
C VAL A 162 -5.91 -7.88 -0.13
N TYR A 163 -6.43 -9.10 -0.15
CA TYR A 163 -6.17 -10.10 0.88
C TYR A 163 -4.95 -10.91 0.51
N GLU A 164 -4.06 -11.15 1.47
CA GLU A 164 -2.81 -11.84 1.23
C GLU A 164 -2.53 -12.88 2.30
N VAL A 165 -1.92 -13.98 1.89
CA VAL A 165 -1.39 -15.00 2.79
C VAL A 165 0.13 -14.98 2.70
N THR A 166 0.79 -14.57 3.77
CA THR A 166 2.24 -14.36 3.79
C THR A 166 2.94 -15.22 4.84
N ALA A 167 4.19 -15.59 4.60
CA ALA A 167 5.07 -16.07 5.67
C ALA A 167 6.46 -15.47 5.51
N ARG A 168 7.09 -15.20 6.65
CA ARG A 168 8.48 -14.76 6.68
C ARG A 168 9.40 -15.95 6.43
N VAL A 169 10.13 -15.92 5.32
CA VAL A 169 11.01 -17.01 4.88
C VAL A 169 12.44 -16.53 4.69
N LYS A 170 13.38 -17.48 4.66
CA LYS A 170 14.77 -17.24 4.28
C LYS A 170 15.01 -17.80 2.89
N VAL A 171 15.44 -16.95 1.96
CA VAL A 171 15.72 -17.32 0.56
C VAL A 171 17.20 -17.16 0.29
N LEU A 172 17.80 -18.19 -0.31
CA LEU A 172 19.17 -18.13 -0.82
C LEU A 172 19.13 -17.57 -2.24
N LEU A 173 19.79 -16.44 -2.46
CA LEU A 173 19.87 -15.77 -3.75
C LEU A 173 21.32 -15.69 -4.21
N PRO A 174 21.64 -16.12 -5.44
CA PRO A 174 22.93 -15.83 -6.03
C PRO A 174 23.04 -14.33 -6.28
N SER A 175 24.01 -13.68 -5.64
CA SER A 175 24.32 -12.27 -5.83
C SER A 175 25.52 -12.13 -6.77
N PHE A 176 25.42 -11.21 -7.71
CA PHE A 176 26.49 -10.85 -8.63
C PHE A 176 27.16 -9.51 -8.24
N GLY A 177 26.85 -8.98 -7.06
CA GLY A 177 27.32 -7.69 -6.56
C GLY A 177 26.21 -6.65 -6.43
N TYR A 178 26.61 -5.38 -6.25
CA TYR A 178 25.70 -4.25 -6.05
C TYR A 178 25.49 -3.46 -7.34
N CYS A 179 24.25 -3.06 -7.62
CA CYS A 179 23.96 -2.08 -8.66
C CYS A 179 24.45 -0.70 -8.20
N THR A 180 25.49 -0.17 -8.84
CA THR A 180 25.95 1.20 -8.59
C THR A 180 25.20 2.16 -9.51
N PRO A 181 24.50 3.19 -8.99
CA PRO A 181 23.77 4.14 -9.83
C PRO A 181 24.73 4.96 -10.69
N THR A 182 24.48 4.99 -12.00
CA THR A 182 25.21 5.84 -12.95
C THR A 182 24.63 7.26 -12.91
N PRO A 183 25.46 8.33 -13.00
CA PRO A 183 24.96 9.69 -13.14
C PRO A 183 23.98 9.80 -14.32
N ALA A 184 22.89 10.54 -14.12
CA ALA A 184 21.95 10.84 -15.20
C ALA A 184 22.69 11.57 -16.33
N ARG A 185 22.45 11.17 -17.57
CA ARG A 185 22.82 12.00 -18.72
C ARG A 185 21.82 13.14 -18.81
N GLU A 186 22.32 14.37 -18.88
CA GLU A 186 21.49 15.50 -19.28
C GLU A 186 20.96 15.25 -20.70
N ALA A 187 19.65 15.43 -20.87
CA ALA A 187 19.07 15.46 -22.20
C ALA A 187 19.75 16.61 -22.98
N PRO A 188 20.09 16.42 -24.27
CA PRO A 188 20.57 17.53 -25.07
C PRO A 188 19.57 18.68 -24.97
N GLY A 189 20.07 19.86 -24.58
CA GLY A 189 19.23 21.05 -24.44
C GLY A 189 18.45 21.33 -25.73
N PRO A 190 17.30 22.01 -25.66
CA PRO A 190 16.58 22.44 -26.84
C PRO A 190 17.55 23.18 -27.77
N LEU A 191 17.62 22.77 -29.04
CA LEU A 191 18.28 23.60 -30.05
C LEU A 191 17.57 24.95 -30.05
N LEU A 192 18.26 26.00 -29.61
CA LEU A 192 17.74 27.36 -29.73
C LEU A 192 17.49 27.60 -31.23
N PRO A 193 16.31 28.10 -31.62
CA PRO A 193 16.08 28.46 -33.01
C PRO A 193 17.12 29.52 -33.41
N GLU A 194 17.90 29.22 -34.46
CA GLU A 194 18.71 30.22 -35.13
C GLU A 194 17.75 31.31 -35.63
N TYR A 195 17.81 32.50 -35.03
CA TYR A 195 17.11 33.64 -35.57
C TYR A 195 17.78 33.98 -36.91
N PRO A 196 17.05 33.95 -38.05
CA PRO A 196 17.61 34.46 -39.29
C PRO A 196 17.94 35.92 -39.09
N GLY A 197 19.21 36.25 -39.32
CA GLY A 197 19.74 37.60 -39.24
C GLY A 197 18.87 38.57 -40.03
N SER A 198 18.47 39.65 -39.37
CA SER A 198 17.95 40.83 -40.02
C SER A 198 19.10 41.56 -40.70
N ASP A 199 19.52 41.08 -41.87
CA ASP A 199 20.25 41.91 -42.82
C ASP A 199 19.22 42.65 -43.68
N GLY A 200 19.28 43.98 -43.61
CA GLY A 200 18.38 44.91 -44.30
C GLY A 200 18.68 45.12 -45.77
#